data_AF-A0A1H6MBL1-F1
#
_entry.id   AF-A0A1H6MBL1-F1
#
_cell.length_a   1.000
_cell.length_b   1.000
_cell.length_c   1.000
_cell.angle_alpha   90.00
_cell.angle_beta   90.00
_cell.angle_gamma   90.00
#
_symmetry.space_group_name_H-M   'P 1'
#
loop_
_entity.id
_entity.type
_entity.pdbx_description
1 polymer ?
#
loop_
_entity_poly.entity_id
_entity_poly.type
_entity_poly.pdbx_seq_one_letter_code
_entity_poly.pdbx_strand_id
1 'polypeptide(L)'
;MTKCPICSKNRDLQSHLFELSELCRYLGNTAKFTKNGYTRIVNTSVIGDWLKLACHLKKVDMEWWRFRDEMSDMYCPSDIDEEASDDEHFTEYSTALTRFMYVTNAMEEAYRFIDNKYLALDSVINTPDNKRFKESSMRAIVVINQIPKESLPVNFFHIMKNFHHRFQKYTNDFSLKVVRTNNIAEGDNSFALDEIRVLRNHVSHGIFPIIDNPEYLGREDVKTNLLWLLIHACRAGAIYIQTILLHFNHGFHSGDYFVMKDIWDEEGEFFESNCKVELASELHLEGTFSFATPLET
;
A
#
# COMPACT_ATOMS: atom_id res chain seq x y z
N MET A 1 13.36 -6.13 23.07
CA MET A 1 12.18 -5.28 22.84
C MET A 1 10.93 -6.13 22.99
N THR A 2 10.00 -5.74 23.85
CA THR A 2 8.68 -6.37 23.97
C THR A 2 7.89 -6.14 22.68
N LYS A 3 7.38 -7.20 22.05
CA LYS A 3 6.55 -7.08 20.85
C LYS A 3 5.28 -6.27 21.18
N CYS A 4 4.94 -5.30 20.34
CA CYS A 4 3.70 -4.54 20.50
C CYS A 4 2.50 -5.50 20.37
N PRO A 5 1.58 -5.56 21.35
CA PRO A 5 0.48 -6.54 21.36
C PRO A 5 -0.55 -6.33 20.24
N ILE A 6 -0.62 -5.12 19.68
CA ILE A 6 -1.46 -4.82 18.51
C ILE A 6 -0.76 -5.31 17.25
N CYS A 7 0.50 -4.89 17.04
CA CYS A 7 1.25 -5.26 15.84
C CYS A 7 1.54 -6.75 15.74
N SER A 8 1.62 -7.48 16.86
CA SER A 8 1.85 -8.92 16.87
C SER A 8 0.68 -9.74 16.32
N LYS A 9 -0.50 -9.13 16.15
CA LYS A 9 -1.68 -9.78 15.55
C LYS A 9 -1.78 -9.55 14.04
N ASN A 10 -0.94 -8.67 13.49
CA ASN A 10 -0.97 -8.37 12.07
C ASN A 10 -0.34 -9.53 11.29
N ARG A 11 -0.98 -9.93 10.20
CA ARG A 11 -0.33 -10.78 9.18
C ARG A 11 0.93 -10.09 8.67
N ASP A 12 1.86 -10.85 8.13
CA ASP A 12 2.97 -10.28 7.37
C ASP A 12 2.44 -9.44 6.18
N LEU A 13 3.30 -8.57 5.63
CA LEU A 13 2.85 -7.61 4.62
C LEU A 13 2.44 -8.33 3.33
N GLN A 14 3.14 -9.39 2.94
CA GLN A 14 2.86 -10.09 1.69
C GLN A 14 1.52 -10.80 1.77
N SER A 15 1.24 -11.50 2.88
CA SER A 15 -0.06 -12.13 3.13
C SER A 15 -1.18 -11.10 3.13
N HIS A 16 -1.01 -9.97 3.82
CA HIS A 16 -2.04 -8.93 3.80
C HIS A 16 -2.31 -8.38 2.38
N LEU A 17 -1.27 -8.10 1.59
CA LEU A 17 -1.43 -7.63 0.21
C LEU A 17 -2.12 -8.69 -0.67
N PHE A 18 -1.81 -9.97 -0.44
CA PHE A 18 -2.47 -11.09 -1.10
C PHE A 18 -3.96 -11.17 -0.75
N GLU A 19 -4.31 -11.18 0.54
CA GLU A 19 -5.71 -11.24 1.00
C GLU A 19 -6.54 -10.08 0.40
N LEU A 20 -5.96 -8.89 0.40
CA LEU A 20 -6.59 -7.69 -0.17
C LEU A 20 -6.73 -7.77 -1.70
N SER A 21 -5.76 -8.34 -2.39
CA SER A 21 -5.82 -8.61 -3.82
C SER A 21 -6.96 -9.56 -4.16
N GLU A 22 -7.12 -10.64 -3.41
CA GLU A 22 -8.19 -11.62 -3.62
C GLU A 22 -9.57 -11.03 -3.33
N LEU A 23 -9.70 -10.23 -2.27
CA LEU A 23 -10.94 -9.48 -2.03
C LEU A 23 -11.28 -8.56 -3.22
N CYS A 24 -10.29 -7.81 -3.73
CA CYS A 24 -10.47 -6.94 -4.89
C CYS A 24 -10.99 -7.69 -6.12
N ARG A 25 -10.41 -8.88 -6.38
CA ARG A 25 -10.81 -9.79 -7.45
C ARG A 25 -12.25 -10.25 -7.27
N TYR A 26 -12.59 -10.76 -6.07
CA TYR A 26 -13.93 -11.28 -5.81
C TYR A 26 -15.03 -10.22 -5.85
N LEU A 27 -14.74 -9.01 -5.35
CA LEU A 27 -15.68 -7.88 -5.39
C LEU A 27 -16.09 -7.55 -6.83
N GLY A 28 -15.13 -7.50 -7.77
CA GLY A 28 -15.39 -7.22 -9.18
C GLY A 28 -16.19 -5.93 -9.44
N ASN A 29 -16.13 -4.94 -8.54
CA ASN A 29 -16.92 -3.72 -8.68
C ASN A 29 -16.30 -2.80 -9.72
N THR A 30 -17.15 -1.96 -10.33
CA THR A 30 -16.70 -0.96 -11.31
C THR A 30 -17.18 0.45 -10.96
N ALA A 31 -16.40 1.44 -11.37
CA ALA A 31 -16.75 2.85 -11.24
C ALA A 31 -16.30 3.64 -12.49
N LYS A 32 -17.04 4.68 -12.85
CA LYS A 32 -16.66 5.59 -13.94
C LYS A 32 -15.75 6.68 -13.39
N PHE A 33 -14.58 6.85 -14.00
CA PHE A 33 -13.64 7.93 -13.71
C PHE A 33 -13.52 8.84 -14.94
N THR A 34 -13.69 10.15 -14.76
CA THR A 34 -13.58 11.12 -15.85
C THR A 34 -12.55 12.20 -15.52
N LYS A 35 -11.56 12.37 -16.40
CA LYS A 35 -10.53 13.43 -16.29
C LYS A 35 -10.29 14.04 -17.67
N ASN A 36 -10.32 15.37 -17.76
CA ASN A 36 -10.05 16.12 -19.00
C ASN A 36 -10.88 15.65 -20.21
N GLY A 37 -12.16 15.32 -20.01
CA GLY A 37 -13.06 14.83 -21.07
C GLY A 37 -12.87 13.36 -21.46
N TYR A 38 -11.88 12.66 -20.89
CA TYR A 38 -11.70 11.23 -21.07
C TYR A 38 -12.36 10.46 -19.92
N THR A 39 -13.26 9.53 -20.25
CA THR A 39 -13.91 8.64 -19.30
C THR A 39 -13.35 7.22 -19.43
N ARG A 40 -12.97 6.63 -18.30
CA ARG A 40 -12.56 5.22 -18.21
C ARG A 40 -13.34 4.49 -17.12
N ILE A 41 -13.46 3.18 -17.27
CA ILE A 41 -14.01 2.30 -16.24
C ILE A 41 -12.85 1.83 -15.36
N VAL A 42 -12.95 2.06 -14.06
CA VAL A 42 -12.03 1.52 -13.05
C VAL A 42 -12.67 0.28 -12.45
N ASN A 43 -11.93 -0.80 -12.32
CA ASN A 43 -12.39 -2.07 -11.76
C ASN A 43 -11.56 -2.41 -10.51
N THR A 44 -12.20 -2.92 -9.45
CA THR A 44 -11.50 -3.34 -8.24
C THR A 44 -10.46 -4.43 -8.54
N SER A 45 -10.69 -5.31 -9.51
CA SER A 45 -9.69 -6.31 -9.95
C SER A 45 -8.36 -5.68 -10.37
N VAL A 46 -8.37 -4.50 -11.01
CA VAL A 46 -7.12 -3.80 -11.40
C VAL A 46 -6.37 -3.26 -10.18
N ILE A 47 -7.08 -2.87 -9.12
CA ILE A 47 -6.46 -2.56 -7.81
C ILE A 47 -5.78 -3.84 -7.28
N GLY A 48 -6.49 -4.97 -7.35
CA GLY A 48 -5.99 -6.29 -6.98
C GLY A 48 -4.73 -6.68 -7.76
N ASP A 49 -4.70 -6.50 -9.07
CA ASP A 49 -3.55 -6.87 -9.91
C ASP A 49 -2.25 -6.15 -9.48
N TRP A 50 -2.35 -4.85 -9.13
CA TRP A 50 -1.20 -4.13 -8.58
C TRP A 50 -0.75 -4.67 -7.21
N LEU A 51 -1.71 -5.02 -6.35
CA LEU A 51 -1.42 -5.63 -5.04
C LEU A 51 -0.81 -7.03 -5.19
N LYS A 52 -1.27 -7.78 -6.20
CA LYS A 52 -0.72 -9.08 -6.58
C LYS A 52 0.73 -8.99 -7.03
N LEU A 53 1.09 -7.98 -7.82
CA LEU A 53 2.49 -7.70 -8.15
C LEU A 53 3.31 -7.37 -6.89
N ALA A 54 2.74 -6.58 -5.97
CA ALA A 54 3.41 -6.22 -4.72
C ALA A 54 3.62 -7.40 -3.76
N CYS A 55 2.66 -8.34 -3.69
CA CYS A 55 2.77 -9.52 -2.83
C CYS A 55 3.72 -10.57 -3.40
N HIS A 56 3.71 -10.80 -4.71
CA HIS A 56 4.59 -11.77 -5.37
C HIS A 56 6.02 -11.28 -5.55
N LEU A 57 6.28 -9.97 -5.38
CA LEU A 57 7.63 -9.45 -5.45
C LEU A 57 8.48 -10.02 -4.31
N LYS A 58 9.29 -11.04 -4.63
CA LYS A 58 10.23 -11.66 -3.70
C LYS A 58 11.52 -10.84 -3.55
N LYS A 59 12.20 -10.61 -4.67
CA LYS A 59 13.47 -9.87 -4.79
C LYS A 59 13.50 -9.19 -6.17
N VAL A 60 14.04 -7.98 -6.25
CA VAL A 60 14.48 -7.38 -7.53
C VAL A 60 15.89 -7.87 -7.77
N ASP A 61 16.10 -8.57 -8.88
CA ASP A 61 17.41 -9.02 -9.29
C ASP A 61 18.14 -7.90 -10.03
N MET A 62 19.39 -7.66 -9.66
CA MET A 62 20.18 -6.52 -10.09
C MET A 62 21.50 -7.04 -10.67
N GLU A 63 21.83 -6.63 -11.90
CA GLU A 63 23.06 -7.05 -12.58
C GLU A 63 24.27 -6.23 -12.10
N TRP A 64 24.69 -6.43 -10.84
CA TRP A 64 25.83 -5.73 -10.22
C TRP A 64 27.13 -5.86 -10.98
N TRP A 65 27.33 -7.01 -11.61
CA TRP A 65 28.53 -7.32 -12.39
C TRP A 65 28.79 -6.31 -13.52
N ARG A 66 27.79 -5.52 -13.96
CA ARG A 66 27.96 -4.51 -15.02
C ARG A 66 28.67 -3.24 -14.59
N PHE A 67 28.76 -2.99 -13.28
CA PHE A 67 29.51 -1.87 -12.72
C PHE A 67 30.88 -2.32 -12.18
N ARG A 68 31.30 -3.56 -12.51
CA ARG A 68 32.67 -4.02 -12.28
C ARG A 68 33.65 -3.19 -13.10
N ASP A 69 34.66 -2.66 -12.43
CA ASP A 69 35.82 -2.12 -13.12
C ASP A 69 36.67 -3.31 -13.62
N GLU A 70 37.37 -3.20 -14.75
CA GLU A 70 38.16 -4.31 -15.31
C GLU A 70 39.26 -4.82 -14.34
N MET A 71 39.57 -4.01 -13.32
CA MET A 71 40.48 -4.35 -12.24
C MET A 71 39.84 -5.22 -11.15
N SER A 72 38.52 -5.20 -10.94
CA SER A 72 37.83 -5.95 -9.85
C SER A 72 37.93 -7.47 -10.00
N ASP A 73 38.02 -7.97 -11.24
CA ASP A 73 38.21 -9.39 -11.53
C ASP A 73 39.63 -9.91 -11.16
N MET A 74 40.54 -9.02 -10.73
CA MET A 74 41.92 -9.33 -10.36
C MET A 74 42.18 -9.38 -8.84
N TYR A 75 41.16 -9.14 -7.99
CA TYR A 75 41.33 -8.99 -6.55
C TYR A 75 40.96 -10.24 -5.69
N CYS A 76 41.37 -10.16 -4.41
CA CYS A 76 41.39 -11.20 -3.37
C CYS A 76 39.96 -11.51 -2.81
N PRO A 77 39.75 -12.56 -1.98
CA PRO A 77 38.44 -12.91 -1.41
C PRO A 77 37.70 -11.78 -0.65
N SER A 78 38.42 -10.77 -0.12
CA SER A 78 37.82 -9.59 0.52
C SER A 78 36.88 -8.81 -0.40
N ASP A 79 37.23 -8.74 -1.69
CA ASP A 79 36.53 -7.89 -2.66
C ASP A 79 35.27 -8.62 -3.19
N ILE A 80 35.25 -9.95 -3.08
CA ILE A 80 34.07 -10.79 -3.36
C ILE A 80 33.03 -10.64 -2.24
N ASP A 81 33.48 -10.56 -0.99
CA ASP A 81 32.59 -10.35 0.16
C ASP A 81 31.98 -8.94 0.15
N GLU A 82 32.77 -7.92 -0.22
CA GLU A 82 32.28 -6.55 -0.43
C GLU A 82 31.24 -6.46 -1.56
N GLU A 83 31.46 -7.15 -2.68
CA GLU A 83 30.50 -7.20 -3.80
C GLU A 83 29.18 -7.86 -3.39
N ALA A 84 29.24 -8.97 -2.65
CA ALA A 84 28.04 -9.66 -2.16
C ALA A 84 27.23 -8.76 -1.21
N SER A 85 27.91 -7.99 -0.37
CA SER A 85 27.30 -7.03 0.54
C SER A 85 26.59 -5.90 -0.20
N ASP A 86 27.22 -5.33 -1.23
CA ASP A 86 26.59 -4.31 -2.07
C ASP A 86 25.40 -4.84 -2.86
N ASP A 87 25.49 -6.08 -3.39
CA ASP A 87 24.34 -6.72 -4.04
C ASP A 87 23.16 -6.79 -3.08
N GLU A 88 23.36 -7.34 -1.89
CA GLU A 88 22.31 -7.46 -0.88
C GLU A 88 21.74 -6.08 -0.52
N HIS A 89 22.59 -5.11 -0.20
CA HIS A 89 22.20 -3.77 0.21
C HIS A 89 21.26 -3.08 -0.78
N PHE A 90 21.67 -3.00 -2.04
CA PHE A 90 20.90 -2.28 -3.05
C PHE A 90 19.75 -3.11 -3.63
N THR A 91 19.86 -4.43 -3.60
CA THR A 91 18.73 -5.35 -3.83
C THR A 91 17.59 -5.04 -2.85
N GLU A 92 17.90 -4.89 -1.55
CA GLU A 92 16.89 -4.61 -0.52
C GLU A 92 16.16 -3.29 -0.81
N TYR A 93 16.92 -2.23 -1.13
CA TYR A 93 16.37 -0.94 -1.54
C TYR A 93 15.46 -1.06 -2.76
N SER A 94 15.96 -1.69 -3.82
CA SER A 94 15.25 -1.84 -5.09
C SER A 94 13.96 -2.63 -4.90
N THR A 95 14.01 -3.68 -4.08
CA THR A 95 12.84 -4.50 -3.72
C THR A 95 11.82 -3.70 -2.92
N ALA A 96 12.25 -2.96 -1.90
CA ALA A 96 11.35 -2.16 -1.07
C ALA A 96 10.69 -1.01 -1.86
N LEU A 97 11.48 -0.30 -2.68
CA LEU A 97 10.99 0.77 -3.55
C LEU A 97 10.01 0.25 -4.59
N THR A 98 10.34 -0.86 -5.26
CA THR A 98 9.47 -1.46 -6.29
C THR A 98 8.14 -1.89 -5.67
N ARG A 99 8.16 -2.53 -4.49
CA ARG A 99 6.93 -2.88 -3.77
C ARG A 99 6.09 -1.65 -3.45
N PHE A 100 6.73 -0.59 -2.95
CA PHE A 100 6.05 0.67 -2.66
C PHE A 100 5.45 1.31 -3.91
N MET A 101 6.12 1.25 -5.05
CA MET A 101 5.58 1.73 -6.32
C MET A 101 4.35 0.92 -6.78
N TYR A 102 4.36 -0.41 -6.63
CA TYR A 102 3.17 -1.23 -6.91
C TYR A 102 1.99 -0.90 -5.99
N VAL A 103 2.23 -0.77 -4.68
CA VAL A 103 1.16 -0.40 -3.73
C VAL A 103 0.62 1.01 -4.00
N THR A 104 1.48 1.99 -4.30
CA THR A 104 1.02 3.35 -4.62
C THR A 104 0.24 3.40 -5.93
N ASN A 105 0.58 2.58 -6.92
CA ASN A 105 -0.25 2.42 -8.12
C ASN A 105 -1.62 1.79 -7.83
N ALA A 106 -1.68 0.79 -6.95
CA ALA A 106 -2.94 0.25 -6.46
C ALA A 106 -3.80 1.34 -5.78
N MET A 107 -3.17 2.18 -4.96
CA MET A 107 -3.85 3.32 -4.32
C MET A 107 -4.36 4.34 -5.34
N GLU A 108 -3.59 4.64 -6.40
CA GLU A 108 -4.05 5.55 -7.47
C GLU A 108 -5.29 5.00 -8.19
N GLU A 109 -5.38 3.70 -8.42
CA GLU A 109 -6.61 3.08 -8.93
C GLU A 109 -7.75 3.14 -7.90
N ALA A 110 -7.48 2.89 -6.62
CA ALA A 110 -8.47 3.01 -5.56
C ALA A 110 -9.03 4.44 -5.42
N TYR A 111 -8.19 5.48 -5.57
CA TYR A 111 -8.64 6.87 -5.57
C TYR A 111 -9.56 7.18 -6.74
N ARG A 112 -9.25 6.63 -7.93
CA ARG A 112 -10.07 6.82 -9.13
C ARG A 112 -11.40 6.06 -9.02
N PHE A 113 -11.40 4.92 -8.34
CA PHE A 113 -12.60 4.15 -8.06
C PHE A 113 -13.62 4.96 -7.24
N ILE A 114 -13.16 5.76 -6.27
CA ILE A 114 -14.04 6.61 -5.43
C ILE A 114 -14.18 8.06 -5.88
N ASP A 115 -13.58 8.45 -7.02
CA ASP A 115 -13.56 9.85 -7.48
C ASP A 115 -14.98 10.41 -7.68
N ASN A 116 -15.91 9.58 -8.16
CA ASN A 116 -17.32 9.93 -8.31
C ASN A 116 -17.99 10.29 -6.96
N LYS A 117 -17.53 9.72 -5.84
CA LYS A 117 -18.07 10.03 -4.51
C LYS A 117 -17.71 11.44 -4.09
N TYR A 118 -16.51 11.92 -4.41
CA TYR A 118 -16.13 13.32 -4.19
C TYR A 118 -17.02 14.27 -4.99
N LEU A 119 -17.24 13.96 -6.28
CA LEU A 119 -18.05 14.79 -7.18
C LEU A 119 -19.52 14.84 -6.76
N ALA A 120 -20.00 13.83 -6.03
CA ALA A 120 -21.35 13.75 -5.51
C ALA A 120 -21.55 14.42 -4.14
N LEU A 121 -20.50 14.98 -3.51
CA LEU A 121 -20.65 15.69 -2.23
C LEU A 121 -21.37 17.03 -2.42
N ASP A 122 -22.34 17.35 -1.56
CA ASP A 122 -23.10 18.61 -1.60
C ASP A 122 -22.19 19.85 -1.59
N SER A 123 -21.10 19.79 -0.83
CA SER A 123 -20.08 20.85 -0.76
C SER A 123 -19.29 21.03 -2.06
N VAL A 124 -19.31 20.05 -2.96
CA VAL A 124 -18.55 20.03 -4.22
C VAL A 124 -19.45 20.33 -5.42
N ILE A 125 -20.70 19.83 -5.43
CA ILE A 125 -21.66 19.98 -6.54
C ILE A 125 -21.77 21.45 -6.97
N ASN A 126 -21.88 22.37 -6.01
CA ASN A 126 -22.05 23.80 -6.27
C ASN A 126 -20.72 24.58 -6.32
N THR A 127 -19.58 23.92 -6.10
CA THR A 127 -18.26 24.56 -6.14
C THR A 127 -17.78 24.68 -7.58
N PRO A 128 -17.35 25.86 -8.06
CA PRO A 128 -16.78 26.03 -9.39
C PRO A 128 -15.57 25.11 -9.67
N ASP A 129 -15.44 24.59 -10.90
CA ASP A 129 -14.40 23.61 -11.26
C ASP A 129 -12.96 24.07 -10.93
N ASN A 130 -12.67 25.37 -11.08
CA ASN A 130 -11.37 25.94 -10.77
C ASN A 130 -11.02 25.95 -9.26
N LYS A 131 -12.01 25.78 -8.39
CA LYS A 131 -11.86 25.68 -6.93
C LYS A 131 -11.86 24.24 -6.43
N ARG A 132 -12.21 23.26 -7.27
CA ARG A 132 -12.20 21.84 -6.92
C ARG A 132 -10.77 21.30 -6.92
N PHE A 133 -10.52 20.25 -6.14
CA PHE A 133 -9.28 19.51 -6.24
C PHE A 133 -9.17 18.86 -7.63
N LYS A 134 -7.99 18.95 -8.25
CA LYS A 134 -7.77 18.43 -9.61
C LYS A 134 -7.42 16.94 -9.64
N GLU A 135 -6.64 16.49 -8.67
CA GLU A 135 -6.12 15.12 -8.63
C GLU A 135 -7.00 14.20 -7.78
N SER A 136 -7.24 12.98 -8.26
CA SER A 136 -8.05 11.96 -7.57
C SER A 136 -7.52 11.66 -6.16
N SER A 137 -6.19 11.64 -5.98
CA SER A 137 -5.57 11.45 -4.67
C SER A 137 -5.96 12.53 -3.65
N MET A 138 -6.13 13.78 -4.09
CA MET A 138 -6.56 14.88 -3.22
C MET A 138 -8.06 14.81 -2.91
N ARG A 139 -8.85 14.35 -3.88
CA ARG A 139 -10.29 14.16 -3.70
C ARG A 139 -10.59 13.00 -2.74
N ALA A 140 -9.80 11.94 -2.81
CA ALA A 140 -9.88 10.79 -1.91
C ALA A 140 -9.69 11.19 -0.43
N ILE A 141 -8.78 12.13 -0.14
CA ILE A 141 -8.59 12.70 1.21
C ILE A 141 -9.92 13.23 1.78
N VAL A 142 -10.64 14.02 0.98
CA VAL A 142 -11.92 14.62 1.40
C VAL A 142 -12.96 13.53 1.68
N VAL A 143 -13.06 12.54 0.78
CA VAL A 143 -14.03 11.44 0.90
C VAL A 143 -13.73 10.57 2.13
N ILE A 144 -12.47 10.23 2.36
CA ILE A 144 -12.05 9.38 3.49
C ILE A 144 -12.30 10.07 4.84
N ASN A 145 -12.18 11.40 4.90
CA ASN A 145 -12.50 12.16 6.11
C ASN A 145 -14.00 12.23 6.44
N GLN A 146 -14.89 11.85 5.51
CA GLN A 146 -16.33 11.72 5.80
C GLN A 146 -16.69 10.38 6.45
N ILE A 147 -15.77 9.41 6.48
CA ILE A 147 -16.04 8.08 7.04
C ILE A 147 -16.05 8.16 8.57
N PRO A 148 -17.08 7.62 9.25
CA PRO A 148 -17.09 7.54 10.72
C PRO A 148 -15.89 6.73 11.25
N LYS A 149 -15.29 7.20 12.34
CA LYS A 149 -14.03 6.62 12.87
C LYS A 149 -14.21 5.18 13.33
N GLU A 150 -15.38 4.86 13.86
CA GLU A 150 -15.82 3.54 14.31
C GLU A 150 -15.99 2.54 13.16
N SER A 151 -16.09 3.01 11.92
CA SER A 151 -16.26 2.17 10.74
C SER A 151 -14.94 1.96 9.97
N LEU A 152 -13.82 2.45 10.50
CA LEU A 152 -12.51 2.20 9.92
C LEU A 152 -12.02 0.77 10.26
N PRO A 153 -11.09 0.20 9.47
CA PRO A 153 -10.46 -1.06 9.80
C PRO A 153 -9.94 -1.12 11.24
N VAL A 154 -9.93 -2.32 11.81
CA VAL A 154 -9.50 -2.53 13.19
C VAL A 154 -8.07 -1.96 13.37
N ASN A 155 -7.81 -1.30 14.51
CA ASN A 155 -6.51 -0.69 14.81
C ASN A 155 -6.00 0.38 13.79
N PHE A 156 -6.87 0.92 12.92
CA PHE A 156 -6.50 1.89 11.87
C PHE A 156 -5.51 2.97 12.34
N PHE A 157 -5.90 3.75 13.36
CA PHE A 157 -5.06 4.86 13.85
C PHE A 157 -3.73 4.41 14.46
N HIS A 158 -3.67 3.21 15.05
CA HIS A 158 -2.41 2.67 15.57
C HIS A 158 -1.41 2.41 14.41
N ILE A 159 -1.89 1.80 13.33
CA ILE A 159 -1.07 1.51 12.14
C ILE A 159 -0.62 2.82 11.48
N MET A 160 -1.52 3.79 11.32
CA MET A 160 -1.19 5.09 10.73
C MET A 160 -0.17 5.87 11.57
N LYS A 161 -0.29 5.84 12.90
CA LYS A 161 0.69 6.48 13.80
C LYS A 161 2.07 5.84 13.73
N ASN A 162 2.15 4.52 13.57
CA ASN A 162 3.44 3.84 13.40
C ASN A 162 4.13 4.29 12.11
N PHE A 163 3.39 4.42 11.00
CA PHE A 163 3.91 4.98 9.76
C PHE A 163 4.33 6.44 9.94
N HIS A 164 3.47 7.27 10.54
CA HIS A 164 3.75 8.67 10.81
C HIS A 164 5.07 8.87 11.56
N HIS A 165 5.32 8.11 12.62
CA HIS A 165 6.56 8.20 13.38
C HIS A 165 7.81 7.93 12.52
N ARG A 166 7.74 6.92 11.63
CA ARG A 166 8.83 6.63 10.68
C ARG A 166 9.00 7.75 9.66
N PHE A 167 7.90 8.30 9.18
CA PHE A 167 7.90 9.41 8.23
C PHE A 167 8.54 10.66 8.84
N GLN A 168 8.20 11.00 10.09
CA GLN A 168 8.82 12.11 10.82
C GLN A 168 10.31 11.89 11.03
N LYS A 169 10.73 10.68 11.45
CA LYS A 169 12.15 10.36 11.58
C LYS A 169 12.88 10.56 10.24
N TYR A 170 12.33 10.04 9.15
CA TYR A 170 12.87 10.23 7.80
C TYR A 170 12.99 11.71 7.40
N THR A 171 11.96 12.52 7.59
CA THR A 171 12.02 13.93 7.21
C THR A 171 13.03 14.71 8.03
N ASN A 172 13.22 14.33 9.31
CA ASN A 172 14.19 14.94 10.20
C ASN A 172 15.63 14.53 9.85
N ASP A 173 15.87 13.22 9.67
CA ASP A 173 17.21 12.67 9.35
C ASP A 173 17.80 13.29 8.07
N PHE A 174 16.96 13.70 7.13
CA PHE A 174 17.35 14.26 5.84
C PHE A 174 16.96 15.73 5.65
N SER A 175 16.47 16.41 6.70
CA SER A 175 16.06 17.83 6.66
C SER A 175 15.15 18.18 5.47
N LEU A 176 14.20 17.29 5.17
CA LEU A 176 13.38 17.38 3.96
C LEU A 176 12.21 18.34 4.13
N LYS A 177 11.95 19.13 3.09
CA LYS A 177 10.77 19.98 3.02
C LYS A 177 9.53 19.14 2.69
N VAL A 178 8.56 19.13 3.60
CA VAL A 178 7.28 18.43 3.41
C VAL A 178 6.22 19.41 2.90
N VAL A 179 5.71 19.20 1.70
CA VAL A 179 4.58 19.97 1.17
C VAL A 179 3.31 19.17 1.36
N ARG A 180 2.55 19.50 2.42
CA ARG A 180 1.29 18.84 2.78
C ARG A 180 0.08 19.51 2.15
N THR A 181 -1.01 18.78 2.10
CA THR A 181 -2.32 19.39 1.88
C THR A 181 -2.71 20.25 3.08
N ASN A 182 -3.12 21.50 2.85
CA ASN A 182 -3.51 22.41 3.93
C ASN A 182 -4.67 21.84 4.76
N ASN A 183 -4.65 22.08 6.08
CA ASN A 183 -5.72 21.76 7.03
C ASN A 183 -5.95 20.27 7.35
N ILE A 184 -4.96 19.40 7.13
CA ILE A 184 -5.03 18.00 7.62
C ILE A 184 -4.34 17.91 8.99
N ALA A 185 -5.08 17.49 10.00
CA ALA A 185 -4.56 17.24 11.35
C ALA A 185 -4.25 15.75 11.56
N GLU A 186 -3.36 15.44 12.50
CA GLU A 186 -2.97 14.05 12.84
C GLU A 186 -4.15 13.19 13.35
N GLY A 187 -5.26 13.82 13.75
CA GLY A 187 -6.50 13.16 14.17
C GLY A 187 -7.51 12.88 13.04
N ASP A 188 -7.25 13.37 11.82
CA ASP A 188 -8.10 13.15 10.65
C ASP A 188 -7.87 11.76 10.06
N ASN A 189 -8.87 11.15 9.44
CA ASN A 189 -8.72 9.82 8.85
C ASN A 189 -7.65 9.79 7.75
N SER A 190 -7.46 10.90 7.05
CA SER A 190 -6.57 11.03 5.88
C SER A 190 -5.13 11.45 6.20
N PHE A 191 -4.73 11.61 7.47
CA PHE A 191 -3.45 12.22 7.81
C PHE A 191 -2.23 11.46 7.24
N ALA A 192 -2.21 10.15 7.43
CA ALA A 192 -1.18 9.29 6.87
C ALA A 192 -1.30 9.16 5.35
N LEU A 193 -2.51 9.30 4.79
CA LEU A 193 -2.70 9.29 3.34
C LEU A 193 -1.94 10.41 2.66
N ASP A 194 -1.97 11.62 3.24
CA ASP A 194 -1.22 12.76 2.72
C ASP A 194 0.29 12.52 2.80
N GLU A 195 0.77 11.90 3.88
CA GLU A 195 2.18 11.54 4.04
C GLU A 195 2.64 10.47 3.03
N ILE A 196 1.81 9.46 2.72
CA ILE A 196 2.09 8.49 1.66
C ILE A 196 2.22 9.19 0.30
N ARG A 197 1.35 10.18 0.02
CA ARG A 197 1.43 10.96 -1.22
C ARG A 197 2.71 11.77 -1.30
N VAL A 198 3.12 12.41 -0.20
CA VAL A 198 4.40 13.13 -0.15
C VAL A 198 5.56 12.17 -0.36
N LEU A 199 5.55 11.00 0.31
CA LEU A 199 6.60 9.98 0.13
C LEU A 199 6.68 9.50 -1.32
N ARG A 200 5.54 9.21 -1.96
CA ARG A 200 5.48 8.83 -3.38
C ARG A 200 6.05 9.92 -4.28
N ASN A 201 5.74 11.18 -4.01
CA ASN A 201 6.31 12.31 -4.76
C ASN A 201 7.82 12.42 -4.54
N HIS A 202 8.31 12.22 -3.31
CA HIS A 202 9.75 12.21 -3.05
C HIS A 202 10.47 11.13 -3.86
N VAL A 203 9.92 9.91 -3.92
CA VAL A 203 10.47 8.83 -4.76
C VAL A 203 10.42 9.21 -6.24
N SER A 204 9.28 9.69 -6.73
CA SER A 204 9.07 10.02 -8.15
C SER A 204 9.94 11.16 -8.66
N HIS A 205 10.37 12.06 -7.76
CA HIS A 205 11.19 13.23 -8.09
C HIS A 205 12.67 13.06 -7.70
N GLY A 206 13.10 11.85 -7.30
CA GLY A 206 14.49 11.58 -6.92
C GLY A 206 14.95 12.28 -5.64
N ILE A 207 14.00 12.65 -4.76
CA ILE A 207 14.29 13.25 -3.45
C ILE A 207 14.54 12.15 -2.40
N PHE A 208 13.91 10.99 -2.57
CA PHE A 208 14.10 9.87 -1.64
C PHE A 208 15.58 9.39 -1.69
N PRO A 209 16.28 9.36 -0.55
CA PRO A 209 17.70 9.04 -0.51
C PRO A 209 17.94 7.54 -0.68
N ILE A 210 18.97 7.21 -1.45
CA ILE A 210 19.66 5.92 -1.41
C ILE A 210 20.96 6.21 -0.67
N ILE A 211 21.17 5.58 0.48
CA ILE A 211 22.42 5.73 1.21
C ILE A 211 23.41 4.66 0.74
N ASP A 212 24.69 4.94 0.89
CA ASP A 212 25.75 3.96 0.64
C ASP A 212 25.66 2.79 1.64
N ASN A 213 26.35 1.70 1.32
CA ASN A 213 26.35 0.50 2.15
C ASN A 213 26.87 0.81 3.57
N PRO A 214 26.05 0.63 4.63
CA PRO A 214 26.41 0.97 5.99
C PRO A 214 27.50 0.07 6.57
N GLU A 215 27.82 -1.07 5.95
CA GLU A 215 28.97 -1.88 6.35
C GLU A 215 30.30 -1.11 6.24
N TYR A 216 30.38 -0.16 5.31
CA TYR A 216 31.58 0.65 5.08
C TYR A 216 31.56 1.99 5.83
N LEU A 217 30.39 2.62 5.94
CA LEU A 217 30.27 4.04 6.36
C LEU A 217 29.46 4.22 7.66
N GLY A 218 28.97 3.14 8.26
CA GLY A 218 28.00 3.19 9.35
C GLY A 218 26.62 3.69 8.88
N ARG A 219 25.72 3.99 9.83
CA ARG A 219 24.30 4.42 9.58
C ARG A 219 23.29 3.32 9.25
N GLU A 220 23.50 2.13 9.78
CA GLU A 220 22.52 1.03 9.69
C GLU A 220 21.13 1.45 10.20
N ASP A 221 21.05 2.29 11.24
CA ASP A 221 19.78 2.75 11.79
C ASP A 221 18.98 3.64 10.81
N VAL A 222 19.67 4.35 9.92
CA VAL A 222 19.07 5.17 8.85
C VAL A 222 18.61 4.27 7.71
N LYS A 223 19.43 3.32 7.26
CA LYS A 223 19.04 2.31 6.24
C LYS A 223 17.79 1.58 6.70
N THR A 224 17.86 1.02 7.90
CA THR A 224 16.76 0.36 8.58
C THR A 224 15.53 1.27 8.61
N ASN A 225 15.64 2.54 9.00
CA ASN A 225 14.48 3.43 9.01
C ASN A 225 13.87 3.66 7.62
N LEU A 226 14.68 3.80 6.57
CA LEU A 226 14.20 3.97 5.19
C LEU A 226 13.45 2.73 4.68
N LEU A 227 14.00 1.53 4.91
CA LEU A 227 13.36 0.28 4.53
C LEU A 227 12.05 0.08 5.30
N TRP A 228 12.06 0.29 6.62
CA TRP A 228 10.85 0.22 7.44
C TRP A 228 9.83 1.28 7.05
N LEU A 229 10.24 2.49 6.69
CA LEU A 229 9.34 3.53 6.20
C LEU A 229 8.55 3.04 4.98
N LEU A 230 9.22 2.45 3.99
CA LEU A 230 8.58 1.91 2.78
C LEU A 230 7.62 0.75 3.12
N ILE A 231 8.01 -0.16 4.02
CA ILE A 231 7.16 -1.27 4.48
C ILE A 231 5.91 -0.75 5.20
N HIS A 232 6.07 0.21 6.12
CA HIS A 232 4.96 0.83 6.85
C HIS A 232 4.06 1.65 5.93
N ALA A 233 4.62 2.32 4.92
CA ALA A 233 3.87 3.03 3.90
C ALA A 233 3.02 2.07 3.07
N CYS A 234 3.59 0.92 2.67
CA CYS A 234 2.85 -0.14 1.98
C CYS A 234 1.68 -0.67 2.84
N ARG A 235 1.94 -0.92 4.13
CA ARG A 235 0.90 -1.37 5.06
C ARG A 235 -0.21 -0.34 5.20
N ALA A 236 0.16 0.92 5.43
CA ALA A 236 -0.79 2.02 5.56
C ALA A 236 -1.61 2.19 4.28
N GLY A 237 -0.96 2.09 3.11
CA GLY A 237 -1.62 2.15 1.81
C GLY A 237 -2.65 1.04 1.61
N ALA A 238 -2.28 -0.20 1.94
CA ALA A 238 -3.19 -1.33 1.89
C ALA A 238 -4.39 -1.16 2.84
N ILE A 239 -4.19 -0.63 4.05
CA ILE A 239 -5.27 -0.32 4.99
C ILE A 239 -6.20 0.77 4.43
N TYR A 240 -5.68 1.79 3.75
CA TYR A 240 -6.54 2.77 3.08
C TYR A 240 -7.35 2.16 1.93
N ILE A 241 -6.77 1.23 1.17
CA ILE A 241 -7.50 0.46 0.17
C ILE A 241 -8.59 -0.39 0.84
N GLN A 242 -8.28 -1.08 1.95
CA GLN A 242 -9.29 -1.78 2.77
C GLN A 242 -10.44 -0.85 3.18
N THR A 243 -10.14 0.33 3.70
CA THR A 243 -11.16 1.33 4.07
C THR A 243 -12.03 1.71 2.86
N ILE A 244 -11.41 1.95 1.70
CA ILE A 244 -12.13 2.28 0.47
C ILE A 244 -13.08 1.14 0.07
N LEU A 245 -12.58 -0.10 0.06
CA LEU A 245 -13.37 -1.26 -0.34
C LEU A 245 -14.49 -1.54 0.67
N LEU A 246 -14.25 -1.42 1.97
CA LEU A 246 -15.26 -1.62 3.01
C LEU A 246 -16.47 -0.69 2.84
N HIS A 247 -16.23 0.56 2.43
CA HIS A 247 -17.27 1.61 2.40
C HIS A 247 -17.90 1.87 1.05
N PHE A 248 -17.18 1.61 -0.05
CA PHE A 248 -17.61 2.02 -1.39
C PHE A 248 -17.80 0.86 -2.36
N ASN A 249 -17.80 -0.38 -1.86
CA ASN A 249 -18.17 -1.56 -2.64
C ASN A 249 -19.70 -1.64 -2.85
N HIS A 250 -20.12 -2.52 -3.77
CA HIS A 250 -21.54 -2.83 -4.00
C HIS A 250 -21.85 -4.32 -3.77
N GLY A 251 -20.99 -5.04 -3.02
CA GLY A 251 -21.04 -6.50 -2.87
C GLY A 251 -20.22 -7.25 -3.94
N PHE A 252 -20.24 -8.57 -3.88
CA PHE A 252 -19.49 -9.44 -4.80
C PHE A 252 -20.17 -9.57 -6.16
N HIS A 253 -19.39 -9.36 -7.23
CA HIS A 253 -19.87 -9.41 -8.61
C HIS A 253 -18.98 -10.24 -9.55
N SER A 254 -17.87 -10.80 -9.08
CA SER A 254 -17.00 -11.60 -9.93
C SER A 254 -17.62 -12.96 -10.25
N GLY A 255 -17.39 -13.45 -11.48
CA GLY A 255 -17.78 -14.81 -11.86
C GLY A 255 -17.12 -15.85 -10.95
N ASP A 256 -15.85 -15.66 -10.62
CA ASP A 256 -15.11 -16.58 -9.74
C ASP A 256 -15.72 -16.69 -8.34
N TYR A 257 -16.28 -15.61 -7.79
CA TYR A 257 -16.99 -15.64 -6.51
C TYR A 257 -18.22 -16.54 -6.59
N PHE A 258 -19.03 -16.37 -7.64
CA PHE A 258 -20.23 -17.19 -7.83
C PHE A 258 -19.89 -18.66 -8.11
N VAL A 259 -18.80 -18.93 -8.85
CA VAL A 259 -18.32 -20.30 -9.06
C VAL A 259 -17.94 -20.96 -7.73
N MET A 260 -17.19 -20.29 -6.86
CA MET A 260 -16.82 -20.83 -5.54
C MET A 260 -18.02 -20.98 -4.61
N LYS A 261 -18.93 -20.02 -4.65
CA LYS A 261 -20.17 -20.06 -3.86
C LYS A 261 -21.08 -21.22 -4.28
N ASP A 262 -21.14 -21.53 -5.57
CA ASP A 262 -22.04 -22.55 -6.12
C ASP A 262 -21.48 -23.98 -5.98
N ILE A 263 -20.32 -24.17 -5.33
CA ILE A 263 -19.81 -25.49 -4.97
C ILE A 263 -20.72 -26.06 -3.87
N TRP A 264 -21.38 -27.19 -4.15
CA TRP A 264 -22.33 -27.83 -3.24
C TRP A 264 -21.67 -28.88 -2.36
N ASP A 265 -20.75 -28.43 -1.52
CA ASP A 265 -20.07 -29.22 -0.49
C ASP A 265 -19.71 -28.35 0.75
N GLU A 266 -19.06 -28.96 1.74
CA GLU A 266 -18.62 -28.29 2.98
C GLU A 266 -17.65 -27.13 2.68
N GLU A 267 -16.86 -27.23 1.61
CA GLU A 267 -15.92 -26.21 1.15
C GLU A 267 -16.64 -24.96 0.64
N GLY A 268 -17.66 -25.13 -0.20
CA GLY A 268 -18.51 -24.04 -0.69
C GLY A 268 -19.31 -23.37 0.44
N GLU A 269 -19.86 -24.16 1.37
CA GLU A 269 -20.59 -23.64 2.54
C GLU A 269 -19.68 -22.83 3.47
N PHE A 270 -18.46 -23.30 3.71
CA PHE A 270 -17.45 -22.57 4.48
C PHE A 270 -17.06 -21.27 3.78
N PHE A 271 -16.79 -21.31 2.47
CA PHE A 271 -16.45 -20.12 1.69
C PHE A 271 -17.58 -19.08 1.72
N GLU A 272 -18.83 -19.46 1.45
CA GLU A 272 -19.96 -18.52 1.47
C GLU A 272 -20.17 -17.91 2.87
N SER A 273 -20.02 -18.72 3.92
CA SER A 273 -20.23 -18.27 5.30
C SER A 273 -19.17 -17.27 5.79
N ASN A 274 -17.96 -17.37 5.25
CA ASN A 274 -16.79 -16.60 5.72
C ASN A 274 -16.36 -15.49 4.75
N CYS A 275 -16.49 -15.67 3.43
CA CYS A 275 -16.13 -14.69 2.41
C CYS A 275 -17.19 -13.57 2.33
N LYS A 276 -17.14 -12.67 3.30
CA LYS A 276 -18.05 -11.51 3.42
C LYS A 276 -17.31 -10.20 3.21
N VAL A 277 -18.03 -9.15 2.82
CA VAL A 277 -17.45 -7.82 2.59
C VAL A 277 -16.80 -7.26 3.86
N GLU A 278 -17.36 -7.58 5.02
CA GLU A 278 -16.90 -7.19 6.35
C GLU A 278 -15.47 -7.67 6.65
N LEU A 279 -14.98 -8.70 5.95
CA LEU A 279 -13.59 -9.12 6.02
C LEU A 279 -12.63 -7.95 5.76
N ALA A 280 -13.02 -6.98 4.91
CA ALA A 280 -12.25 -5.78 4.63
C ALA A 280 -11.90 -4.97 5.89
N SER A 281 -12.62 -5.12 7.00
CA SER A 281 -12.28 -4.47 8.27
C SER A 281 -11.07 -5.10 8.98
N GLU A 282 -10.74 -6.36 8.68
CA GLU A 282 -9.81 -7.20 9.44
C GLU A 282 -8.76 -7.95 8.60
N LEU A 283 -8.73 -7.84 7.26
CA LEU A 283 -7.76 -8.59 6.40
C LEU A 283 -6.28 -8.43 6.78
N HIS A 284 -5.91 -7.36 7.46
CA HIS A 284 -4.53 -7.14 7.92
C HIS A 284 -4.17 -7.93 9.18
N LEU A 285 -5.16 -8.51 9.87
CA LEU A 285 -5.02 -9.31 11.08
C LEU A 285 -5.03 -10.80 10.73
N GLU A 286 -4.30 -11.59 11.52
CA GLU A 286 -4.46 -13.04 11.53
C GLU A 286 -5.90 -13.38 11.97
N GLY A 287 -6.61 -14.15 11.16
CA GLY A 287 -8.01 -14.45 11.34
C GLY A 287 -8.34 -15.88 10.90
N THR A 288 -9.57 -16.31 11.15
CA THR A 288 -10.04 -17.68 10.89
C THR A 288 -10.22 -17.99 9.41
N PHE A 289 -10.52 -16.99 8.59
CA PHE A 289 -10.62 -17.12 7.14
C PHE A 289 -9.40 -16.50 6.45
N SER A 290 -8.97 -17.11 5.34
CA SER A 290 -7.88 -16.64 4.49
C SER A 290 -8.15 -17.08 3.05
N PHE A 291 -7.97 -16.18 2.09
CA PHE A 291 -8.04 -16.54 0.68
C PHE A 291 -6.89 -17.48 0.25
N ALA A 292 -5.82 -17.60 1.05
CA ALA A 292 -4.71 -18.50 0.78
C ALA A 292 -5.07 -19.95 1.13
N THR A 293 -5.95 -20.12 2.11
CA THR A 293 -6.53 -21.39 2.53
C THR A 293 -8.05 -21.21 2.63
N PRO A 294 -8.75 -21.11 1.48
CA PRO A 294 -10.17 -20.76 1.46
C PRO A 294 -11.08 -21.91 1.90
N LEU A 295 -10.49 -23.03 2.31
CA LEU A 295 -11.12 -24.30 2.67
C LEU A 295 -10.84 -24.60 4.16
N GLU A 296 -11.75 -25.31 4.81
CA GLU A 296 -11.55 -25.75 6.20
C GLU A 296 -10.38 -26.76 6.27
N THR A 297 -9.42 -26.53 7.18
CA THR A 297 -8.29 -27.44 7.45
C THR A 297 -8.57 -28.36 8.62
#